data_AF-A0A9Q0MKX7-F1
#
_entry.id   AF-A0A9Q0MKX7-F1
#
_cell.length_a   1.000
_cell.length_b   1.000
_cell.length_c   1.000
_cell.angle_alpha   90.00
_cell.angle_beta   90.00
_cell.angle_gamma   90.00
#
_symmetry.space_group_name_H-M   'P 1'
#
loop_
_entity.id
_entity.type
_entity.pdbx_description
1 polymer ?
#
loop_
_entity_poly.entity_id
_entity_poly.type
_entity_poly.pdbx_seq_one_letter_code
_entity_poly.pdbx_strand_id
1 'polypeptide(L)'
;MKLIISSLLLGVLFAPSAYSEECKEQSGTKIITVSPTFIPILGNKPIKVEGPFLNGATSVQFRFNDVTQITVNATISSNNVATCVAPFFYLNVTGEVKLAITTITTIQTFETIIKISAVSCVRPAIPTNGYAEASNYSEGSSAKLVCNKDFEIKGNPTVTCSKDSRGELIWSGSFGTCEKANKCANENKWLEFLCESGIQG
;
A
#
# COMPACT_ATOMS: atom_id res chain seq x y z
N MET A 1 -14.95 69.45 37.32
CA MET A 1 -16.38 69.47 37.71
C MET A 1 -16.92 68.06 37.50
N LYS A 2 -17.44 67.43 38.57
CA LYS A 2 -18.10 66.11 38.54
C LYS A 2 -19.36 66.16 37.68
N LEU A 3 -19.71 65.05 37.05
CA LEU A 3 -21.10 64.61 36.95
C LEU A 3 -21.16 63.08 36.99
N ILE A 4 -21.73 62.60 38.09
CA ILE A 4 -22.18 61.23 38.35
C ILE A 4 -23.65 61.21 37.94
N ILE A 5 -24.09 60.21 37.17
CA ILE A 5 -25.51 59.82 37.17
C ILE A 5 -25.58 58.30 37.29
N SER A 6 -26.31 57.90 38.33
CA SER A 6 -26.66 56.54 38.72
C SER A 6 -28.07 56.23 38.20
N SER A 7 -28.32 55.01 37.75
CA SER A 7 -29.65 54.38 37.89
C SER A 7 -29.58 52.85 37.67
N LEU A 8 -30.03 52.13 38.70
CA LEU A 8 -30.28 50.68 38.76
C LEU A 8 -31.59 50.29 38.03
N LEU A 9 -31.80 48.95 37.95
CA LEU A 9 -32.99 48.17 37.56
C LEU A 9 -33.01 47.78 36.05
N LEU A 10 -33.08 46.51 35.62
CA LEU A 10 -33.72 45.28 36.14
C LEU A 10 -32.95 44.06 35.60
N GLY A 11 -32.77 43.01 36.42
CA GLY A 11 -32.01 41.82 36.04
C GLY A 11 -32.75 40.81 35.15
N VAL A 12 -31.98 39.96 34.46
CA VAL A 12 -32.40 38.63 34.00
C VAL A 12 -31.17 37.71 33.92
N LEU A 13 -31.17 36.72 34.84
CA LEU A 13 -30.72 35.32 34.77
C LEU A 13 -29.37 34.90 34.15
N PHE A 14 -28.68 34.09 34.95
CA PHE A 14 -27.53 33.22 34.68
C PHE A 14 -27.58 32.47 33.34
N ALA A 15 -26.44 32.45 32.65
CA ALA A 15 -26.00 31.29 31.85
C ALA A 15 -24.48 31.11 32.06
N PRO A 16 -24.03 29.98 32.63
CA PRO A 16 -22.60 29.67 32.73
C PRO A 16 -22.06 29.14 31.39
N SER A 17 -20.87 29.62 31.04
CA SER A 17 -19.81 28.93 30.28
C SER A 17 -20.23 27.95 29.16
N ALA A 18 -20.11 28.40 27.92
CA ALA A 18 -19.73 27.54 26.80
C ALA A 18 -18.80 28.34 25.88
N TYR A 19 -17.61 28.68 26.39
CA TYR A 19 -16.50 28.92 25.48
C TYR A 19 -16.19 27.54 24.90
N SER A 20 -16.66 27.30 23.69
CA SER A 20 -16.25 26.17 22.89
C SER A 20 -14.74 26.28 22.71
N GLU A 21 -13.99 25.52 23.49
CA GLU A 21 -12.70 25.04 23.01
C GLU A 21 -13.00 24.13 21.82
N GLU A 22 -13.19 24.75 20.66
CA GLU A 22 -12.97 24.09 19.39
C GLU A 22 -11.53 23.57 19.49
N CYS A 23 -11.39 22.25 19.68
CA CYS A 23 -10.10 21.59 19.57
C CYS A 23 -9.56 21.95 18.19
N LYS A 24 -8.61 22.89 18.15
CA LYS A 24 -7.82 23.20 16.97
C LYS A 24 -7.37 21.87 16.39
N GLU A 25 -7.86 21.56 15.22
CA GLU A 25 -7.29 20.56 14.34
C GLU A 25 -5.84 20.99 14.14
N GLN A 26 -4.94 20.40 14.92
CA GLN A 26 -3.51 20.61 14.78
C GLN A 26 -3.08 19.84 13.53
N SER A 27 -3.36 20.44 12.37
CA SER A 27 -2.78 20.13 11.08
C SER A 27 -1.30 20.53 11.12
N GLY A 28 -0.52 19.74 11.84
CA GLY A 28 0.93 19.77 11.86
C GLY A 28 1.35 18.32 11.75
N THR A 29 1.76 17.91 10.55
CA THR A 29 2.28 16.58 10.25
C THR A 29 3.36 16.22 11.26
N LYS A 30 2.98 15.58 12.37
CA LYS A 30 3.92 15.08 13.36
C LYS A 30 4.60 13.90 12.68
N ILE A 31 5.84 14.11 12.23
CA ILE A 31 6.57 13.16 11.39
C ILE A 31 6.90 11.94 12.24
N ILE A 32 5.99 10.98 12.27
CA ILE A 32 6.23 9.67 12.83
C ILE A 32 7.09 8.92 11.82
N THR A 33 8.22 8.36 12.25
CA THR A 33 9.05 7.55 11.35
C THR A 33 8.72 6.10 11.58
N VAL A 34 8.19 5.42 10.56
CA VAL A 34 7.85 3.99 10.63
C VAL A 34 8.83 3.19 9.80
N SER A 35 9.37 2.13 10.39
CA SER A 35 10.29 1.21 9.71
C SER A 35 9.99 -0.25 10.11
N PRO A 36 9.95 -1.19 9.16
CA PRO A 36 9.96 -0.98 7.73
C PRO A 36 8.64 -0.35 7.24
N THR A 37 8.70 0.38 6.12
CA THR A 37 7.51 0.91 5.43
C THR A 37 6.76 -0.18 4.65
N PHE A 38 7.33 -1.39 4.57
CA PHE A 38 6.79 -2.54 3.88
C PHE A 38 6.70 -3.76 4.79
N ILE A 39 5.57 -4.46 4.75
CA ILE A 39 5.30 -5.61 5.60
C ILE A 39 4.73 -6.75 4.76
N PRO A 40 5.25 -7.98 4.84
CA PRO A 40 4.65 -9.11 4.13
C PRO A 40 3.25 -9.40 4.66
N ILE A 41 2.35 -9.89 3.79
CA ILE A 41 0.97 -10.29 4.17
C ILE A 41 0.94 -11.36 5.27
N LEU A 42 1.99 -12.20 5.38
CA LEU A 42 2.16 -13.16 6.48
C LEU A 42 2.56 -12.51 7.82
N GLY A 43 2.72 -11.18 7.88
CA GLY A 43 3.05 -10.49 9.12
C GLY A 43 4.34 -10.97 9.77
N ASN A 44 4.34 -11.00 11.10
CA ASN A 44 5.44 -11.45 11.96
C ASN A 44 6.76 -10.69 11.76
N LYS A 45 6.67 -9.46 11.25
CA LYS A 45 7.81 -8.54 11.16
C LYS A 45 7.67 -7.45 12.21
N PRO A 46 8.77 -7.12 12.92
CA PRO A 46 8.74 -6.02 13.87
C PRO A 46 8.62 -4.70 13.11
N ILE A 47 7.66 -3.88 13.53
CA ILE A 47 7.49 -2.50 13.11
C ILE A 47 8.05 -1.63 14.22
N LYS A 48 8.95 -0.73 13.88
CA LYS A 48 9.55 0.27 14.74
C LYS A 48 9.00 1.65 14.36
N VAL A 49 8.48 2.35 15.35
CA VAL A 49 8.04 3.74 15.22
C VAL A 49 8.91 4.63 16.08
N GLU A 50 9.41 5.69 15.48
CA GLU A 50 10.22 6.70 16.16
C GLU A 50 9.54 8.06 16.13
N GLY A 51 9.62 8.77 17.25
CA GLY A 51 9.26 10.18 17.30
C GLY A 51 9.18 10.75 18.72
N PRO A 52 9.29 12.08 18.86
CA PRO A 52 9.38 12.76 20.16
C PRO A 52 8.10 12.69 20.98
N PHE A 53 6.98 12.34 20.35
CA PHE A 53 5.66 12.23 20.97
C PHE A 53 5.47 10.95 21.79
N LEU A 54 6.44 10.02 21.76
CA LEU A 54 6.47 8.84 22.62
C LEU A 54 6.97 9.16 24.04
N ASN A 55 7.54 10.35 24.25
CA ASN A 55 8.01 10.76 25.56
C ASN A 55 6.80 10.94 26.49
N GLY A 56 6.77 10.19 27.60
CA GLY A 56 5.62 10.15 28.51
C GLY A 56 4.45 9.29 28.04
N ALA A 57 4.60 8.51 26.96
CA ALA A 57 3.63 7.50 26.57
C ALA A 57 3.59 6.38 27.63
N THR A 58 2.39 6.03 28.08
CA THR A 58 2.16 4.90 29.00
C THR A 58 1.75 3.65 28.26
N SER A 59 1.07 3.79 27.11
CA SER A 59 0.78 2.69 26.21
C SER A 59 0.67 3.18 24.77
N VAL A 60 1.03 2.30 23.84
CA VAL A 60 0.99 2.57 22.39
C VAL A 60 0.27 1.41 21.73
N GLN A 61 -0.72 1.72 20.91
CA GLN A 61 -1.54 0.76 20.17
C GLN A 61 -1.46 1.04 18.68
N PHE A 62 -1.25 -0.02 17.90
CA PHE A 62 -1.24 0.05 16.45
C PHE A 62 -2.53 -0.56 15.95
N ARG A 63 -3.33 0.22 15.23
CA ARG A 63 -4.59 -0.20 14.64
C ARG A 63 -4.41 -0.31 13.13
N PHE A 64 -4.56 -1.51 12.61
CA PHE A 64 -4.47 -1.82 11.18
C PHE A 64 -5.86 -1.81 10.57
N ASN A 65 -6.07 -1.03 9.51
CA ASN A 65 -7.36 -0.91 8.84
C ASN A 65 -7.56 -2.04 7.80
N ASP A 66 -7.65 -3.29 8.26
CA ASP A 66 -8.06 -4.46 7.46
C ASP A 66 -9.56 -4.77 7.67
N VAL A 67 -10.12 -5.79 7.02
CA VAL A 67 -11.54 -6.23 7.10
C VAL A 67 -12.06 -6.33 8.54
N THR A 68 -11.18 -6.58 9.52
CA THR A 68 -11.53 -6.76 10.94
C THR A 68 -10.94 -5.72 11.91
N GLN A 69 -10.29 -4.65 11.42
CA GLN A 69 -9.61 -3.64 12.26
C GLN A 69 -8.78 -4.23 13.42
N ILE A 70 -7.58 -4.72 13.14
CA ILE A 70 -6.73 -5.40 14.14
C ILE A 70 -6.00 -4.36 14.99
N THR A 71 -6.04 -4.49 16.31
CA THR A 71 -5.25 -3.66 17.24
C THR A 71 -4.18 -4.51 17.93
N VAL A 72 -2.93 -4.06 17.90
CA VAL A 72 -1.82 -4.69 18.65
C VAL A 72 -1.21 -3.70 19.63
N ASN A 73 -0.84 -4.20 20.81
CA ASN A 73 -0.09 -3.44 21.79
C ASN A 73 1.37 -3.37 21.35
N ALA A 74 1.97 -2.19 21.46
CA ALA A 74 3.39 -2.00 21.21
C ALA A 74 4.18 -1.92 22.50
N THR A 75 5.43 -2.36 22.41
CA THR A 75 6.42 -2.25 23.46
C THR A 75 7.20 -0.97 23.29
N ILE A 76 7.17 -0.11 24.31
CA ILE A 76 7.98 1.11 24.35
C ILE A 76 9.42 0.69 24.65
N SER A 77 10.30 0.83 23.66
CA SER A 77 11.72 0.46 23.77
C SER A 77 12.58 1.61 24.32
N SER A 78 12.17 2.86 24.11
CA SER A 78 12.81 4.05 24.67
C SER A 78 11.84 5.24 24.67
N ASN A 79 12.26 6.40 25.21
CA ASN A 79 11.43 7.62 25.24
C ASN A 79 10.97 8.10 23.86
N ASN A 80 11.63 7.66 22.78
CA ASN A 80 11.30 8.07 21.41
C ASN A 80 11.06 6.87 20.48
N VAL A 81 11.00 5.63 20.99
CA VAL A 81 10.91 4.42 20.15
C VAL A 81 9.90 3.43 20.72
N ALA A 82 8.96 2.99 19.87
CA ALA A 82 8.03 1.90 20.17
C ALA A 82 8.09 0.84 19.08
N THR A 83 7.94 -0.43 19.47
CA THR A 83 7.99 -1.57 18.55
C THR A 83 6.78 -2.47 18.72
N CYS A 84 6.20 -2.96 17.62
CA CYS A 84 5.16 -3.99 17.64
C CYS A 84 5.44 -5.06 16.59
N VAL A 85 4.76 -6.20 16.68
CA VAL A 85 4.85 -7.24 15.64
C VAL A 85 3.61 -7.14 14.77
N ALA A 86 3.82 -7.01 13.45
CA ALA A 86 2.72 -6.95 12.50
C ALA A 86 1.89 -8.25 12.52
N PRO A 87 0.55 -8.17 12.54
CA PRO A 87 -0.31 -9.35 12.46
C PRO A 87 -0.31 -9.94 11.04
N PHE A 88 -0.96 -11.10 10.89
CA PHE A 88 -1.33 -11.62 9.57
C PHE A 88 -2.43 -10.75 8.95
N PHE A 89 -2.25 -10.39 7.69
CA PHE A 89 -3.24 -9.64 6.91
C PHE A 89 -3.98 -10.60 5.98
N TYR A 90 -5.30 -10.50 5.83
CA TYR A 90 -6.09 -11.52 5.13
C TYR A 90 -6.45 -11.16 3.67
N LEU A 91 -5.97 -10.04 3.15
CA LEU A 91 -6.22 -9.59 1.76
C LEU A 91 -5.01 -8.85 1.16
N ASN A 92 -4.85 -8.93 -0.17
CA ASN A 92 -3.81 -8.24 -0.95
C ASN A 92 -4.11 -6.74 -1.12
N VAL A 93 -4.35 -6.02 -0.03
CA VAL A 93 -4.63 -4.58 -0.03
C VAL A 93 -3.47 -3.80 0.56
N THR A 94 -3.25 -2.58 0.08
CA THR A 94 -2.39 -1.60 0.77
C THR A 94 -3.06 -1.21 2.09
N GLY A 95 -2.51 -1.63 3.22
CA GLY A 95 -3.09 -1.37 4.53
C GLY A 95 -2.72 0.00 5.10
N GLU A 96 -3.70 0.76 5.58
CA GLU A 96 -3.45 1.99 6.35
C GLU A 96 -3.29 1.65 7.84
N VAL A 97 -2.33 2.29 8.52
CA VAL A 97 -2.09 2.10 9.96
C VAL A 97 -2.38 3.38 10.72
N LYS A 98 -3.30 3.26 11.69
CA LYS A 98 -3.61 4.31 12.65
C LYS A 98 -2.90 3.99 13.96
N LEU A 99 -2.02 4.87 14.38
CA LEU A 99 -1.26 4.78 15.61
C LEU A 99 -1.99 5.56 16.71
N ALA A 100 -2.43 4.87 17.76
CA ALA A 100 -3.00 5.49 18.95
C ALA A 100 -1.97 5.47 20.10
N ILE A 101 -1.67 6.64 20.64
CA ILE A 101 -0.72 6.84 21.73
C ILE A 101 -1.48 7.35 22.95
N THR A 102 -1.45 6.60 24.04
CA THR A 102 -2.07 6.98 25.30
C THR A 102 -0.99 7.44 26.27
N THR A 103 -1.15 8.66 26.76
CA THR A 103 -0.36 9.24 27.85
C THR A 103 -1.25 9.40 29.09
N ILE A 104 -0.68 9.78 30.23
CA ILE A 104 -1.46 10.05 31.46
C ILE A 104 -2.41 11.25 31.32
N THR A 105 -2.13 12.18 30.40
CA THR A 105 -2.89 13.43 30.25
C THR A 105 -3.75 13.47 28.99
N THR A 106 -3.38 12.75 27.93
CA THR A 106 -4.02 12.84 26.61
C THR A 106 -3.92 11.54 25.81
N ILE A 107 -4.84 11.37 24.86
CA ILE A 107 -4.75 10.36 23.78
C ILE A 107 -4.45 11.10 22.48
N GLN A 108 -3.39 10.72 21.78
CA GLN A 108 -3.01 11.27 20.47
C GLN A 108 -3.11 10.18 19.41
N THR A 109 -3.77 10.47 18.29
CA THR A 109 -3.88 9.55 17.16
C THR A 109 -3.10 10.11 15.97
N PHE A 110 -2.26 9.28 15.37
CA PHE A 110 -1.51 9.60 14.16
C PHE A 110 -1.89 8.61 13.07
N GLU A 111 -1.97 9.09 11.83
CA GLU A 111 -2.26 8.24 10.68
C GLU A 111 -1.03 8.16 9.78
N THR A 112 -0.72 6.95 9.33
CA THR A 112 0.37 6.70 8.40
C THR A 112 0.02 5.55 7.48
N ILE A 113 0.69 5.52 6.33
CA ILE A 113 0.49 4.48 5.33
C ILE A 113 1.70 3.56 5.38
N ILE A 114 1.46 2.29 5.65
CA ILE A 114 2.43 1.22 5.41
C ILE A 114 2.00 0.48 4.15
N LYS A 115 2.94 -0.10 3.43
CA LYS A 115 2.62 -0.91 2.26
C LYS A 115 2.67 -2.38 2.66
N ILE A 116 1.58 -3.09 2.42
CA ILE A 116 1.55 -4.55 2.60
C ILE A 116 2.03 -5.17 1.30
N SER A 117 3.03 -6.02 1.38
CA SER A 117 3.59 -6.73 0.25
C SER A 117 3.03 -8.14 0.17
N ALA A 118 2.67 -8.56 -1.04
CA ALA A 118 2.28 -9.94 -1.30
C ALA A 118 3.47 -10.89 -1.07
N VAL A 119 3.17 -12.12 -0.65
CA VAL A 119 4.17 -13.20 -0.52
C VAL A 119 4.60 -13.76 -1.88
N SER A 120 3.86 -13.41 -2.93
CA SER A 120 4.07 -13.87 -4.28
C SER A 120 3.70 -12.77 -5.27
N CYS A 121 4.31 -12.81 -6.46
CA CYS A 121 3.84 -12.00 -7.57
C CYS A 121 2.38 -12.34 -7.90
N VAL A 122 1.65 -11.34 -8.41
CA VAL A 122 0.28 -11.53 -8.87
C VAL A 122 0.27 -12.52 -10.03
N ARG A 123 -0.75 -13.39 -10.10
CA ARG A 123 -0.91 -14.28 -11.25
C ARG A 123 -0.93 -13.44 -12.54
N PRO A 124 -0.07 -13.73 -13.52
CA PRO A 124 -0.05 -12.95 -14.75
C PRO A 124 -1.41 -12.97 -15.45
N ALA A 125 -1.76 -11.86 -16.11
CA ALA A 125 -2.94 -11.83 -16.95
C ALA A 125 -2.83 -12.87 -18.08
N ILE A 126 -3.95 -13.51 -18.41
CA ILE A 126 -3.99 -14.48 -19.51
C ILE A 126 -3.89 -13.70 -20.83
N PRO A 127 -2.87 -13.95 -21.65
CA PRO A 127 -2.69 -13.27 -22.93
C PRO A 127 -3.69 -13.76 -23.97
N THR A 128 -4.12 -12.88 -24.87
CA THR A 128 -4.98 -13.26 -25.99
C THR A 128 -4.25 -14.26 -26.90
N ASN A 129 -4.90 -15.36 -27.26
CA ASN A 129 -4.32 -16.45 -28.07
C ASN A 129 -3.09 -17.13 -27.45
N GLY A 130 -3.00 -17.17 -26.12
CA GLY A 130 -1.97 -17.91 -25.40
C GLY A 130 -2.31 -18.11 -23.93
N TYR A 131 -1.32 -18.54 -23.17
CA TYR A 131 -1.38 -18.69 -21.72
C TYR A 131 -0.02 -18.42 -21.08
N ALA A 132 -0.03 -18.16 -19.78
CA ALA A 132 1.18 -18.06 -18.97
C ALA A 132 1.39 -19.36 -18.19
N GLU A 133 2.56 -19.95 -18.33
CA GLU A 133 2.99 -21.15 -17.63
C GLU A 133 3.95 -20.77 -16.50
N ALA A 134 3.64 -21.14 -15.26
CA ALA A 134 4.49 -20.90 -14.09
C ALA A 134 4.31 -22.04 -13.07
N SER A 135 5.40 -22.48 -12.45
CA SER A 135 5.36 -23.51 -11.40
C SER A 135 4.87 -22.97 -10.06
N ASN A 136 5.24 -21.73 -9.74
CA ASN A 136 4.77 -20.95 -8.59
C ASN A 136 4.99 -19.45 -8.85
N TYR A 137 4.59 -18.61 -7.90
CA TYR A 137 4.68 -17.15 -8.00
C TYR A 137 5.58 -16.52 -6.93
N SER A 138 6.40 -17.33 -6.26
CA SER A 138 7.29 -16.87 -5.19
C SER A 138 8.47 -16.07 -5.74
N GLU A 139 9.17 -15.35 -4.87
CA GLU A 139 10.42 -14.66 -5.24
C GLU A 139 11.40 -15.62 -5.94
N GLY A 140 11.96 -15.19 -7.06
CA GLY A 140 12.88 -15.96 -7.90
C GLY A 140 12.18 -16.91 -8.89
N SER A 141 10.86 -17.06 -8.84
CA SER A 141 10.14 -17.89 -9.80
C SER A 141 10.05 -17.22 -11.17
N SER A 142 9.95 -18.02 -12.23
CA SER A 142 9.77 -17.52 -13.59
C SER A 142 8.45 -17.99 -14.18
N ALA A 143 7.80 -17.11 -14.92
CA ALA A 143 6.60 -17.40 -15.69
C ALA A 143 6.92 -17.22 -17.18
N LYS A 144 6.47 -18.15 -18.02
CA LYS A 144 6.72 -18.20 -19.46
C LYS A 144 5.43 -17.98 -20.24
N LEU A 145 5.49 -17.17 -21.27
CA LEU A 145 4.43 -17.01 -22.25
C LEU A 145 4.43 -18.19 -23.23
N VAL A 146 3.26 -18.78 -23.45
CA VAL A 146 3.07 -19.84 -24.44
C VAL A 146 1.90 -19.45 -25.35
N CYS A 147 2.15 -19.42 -26.67
CA CYS A 147 1.12 -19.07 -27.64
C CYS A 147 0.40 -20.32 -28.18
N ASN A 148 -0.86 -20.12 -28.57
CA ASN A 148 -1.66 -21.14 -29.23
C ASN A 148 -1.10 -21.46 -30.63
N LYS A 149 -1.56 -22.58 -31.20
CA LYS A 149 -1.17 -22.98 -32.57
C LYS A 149 -1.44 -21.84 -33.58
N ASP A 150 -0.49 -21.64 -34.49
CA ASP A 150 -0.47 -20.56 -35.50
C ASP A 150 -0.21 -19.14 -34.96
N PHE A 151 0.18 -19.02 -33.69
CA PHE A 151 0.64 -17.75 -33.09
C PHE A 151 2.08 -17.87 -32.59
N GLU A 152 2.82 -16.76 -32.69
CA GLU A 152 4.20 -16.62 -32.24
C GLU A 152 4.31 -15.50 -31.20
N ILE A 153 5.28 -15.65 -30.31
CA ILE A 153 5.55 -14.67 -29.26
C ILE A 153 6.24 -13.46 -29.90
N LYS A 154 5.68 -12.27 -29.65
CA LYS A 154 6.34 -11.01 -29.95
C LYS A 154 6.61 -10.24 -28.67
N GLY A 155 7.87 -9.88 -28.45
CA GLY A 155 8.32 -9.24 -27.22
C GLY A 155 8.85 -10.27 -26.22
N ASN A 156 8.58 -10.06 -24.92
CA ASN A 156 9.23 -10.83 -23.87
C ASN A 156 8.54 -12.19 -23.61
N PRO A 157 9.21 -13.34 -23.83
CA PRO A 157 8.64 -14.65 -23.58
C PRO A 157 8.66 -15.07 -22.10
N THR A 158 9.40 -14.38 -21.23
CA THR A 158 9.59 -14.84 -19.84
C THR A 158 9.76 -13.67 -18.88
N VAL A 159 9.10 -13.76 -17.74
CA VAL A 159 9.21 -12.78 -16.65
C VAL A 159 9.63 -13.49 -15.37
N THR A 160 10.39 -12.81 -14.51
CA THR A 160 10.85 -13.35 -13.23
C THR A 160 10.24 -12.56 -12.09
N CYS A 161 9.79 -13.24 -11.04
CA CYS A 161 9.24 -12.61 -9.85
C CYS A 161 10.39 -12.14 -8.97
N SER A 162 10.51 -10.83 -8.76
CA SER A 162 11.60 -10.24 -8.00
C SER A 162 11.09 -9.11 -7.12
N LYS A 163 11.81 -8.84 -6.02
CA LYS A 163 11.54 -7.65 -5.22
C LYS A 163 11.98 -6.40 -5.98
N ASP A 164 11.09 -5.41 -6.03
CA ASP A 164 11.46 -4.07 -6.49
C ASP A 164 12.30 -3.33 -5.44
N SER A 165 12.68 -2.08 -5.74
CA SER A 165 13.44 -1.22 -4.81
C SER A 165 12.68 -0.90 -3.52
N ARG A 166 11.38 -1.19 -3.48
CA ARG A 166 10.47 -1.01 -2.35
C ARG A 166 10.22 -2.31 -1.61
N GLY A 167 10.78 -3.44 -2.04
CA GLY A 167 10.57 -4.74 -1.42
C GLY A 167 9.25 -5.43 -1.80
N GLU A 168 8.54 -4.91 -2.79
CA GLU A 168 7.32 -5.51 -3.34
C GLU A 168 7.66 -6.59 -4.36
N LEU A 169 7.02 -7.76 -4.28
CA LEU A 169 7.19 -8.81 -5.28
C LEU A 169 6.42 -8.45 -6.55
N ILE A 170 7.18 -8.10 -7.59
CA ILE A 170 6.68 -7.75 -8.91
C ILE A 170 7.34 -8.62 -9.98
N TRP A 171 6.64 -8.78 -11.11
CA TRP A 171 7.27 -9.35 -12.29
C TRP A 171 8.30 -8.37 -12.86
N SER A 172 9.43 -8.89 -13.34
CA SER A 172 10.52 -8.14 -13.97
C SER A 172 10.09 -7.36 -15.23
N GLY A 173 8.85 -7.51 -15.68
CA GLY A 173 8.25 -6.82 -16.81
C GLY A 173 6.87 -7.41 -17.13
N SER A 174 6.30 -6.98 -18.25
CA SER A 174 5.10 -7.59 -18.82
C SER A 174 5.47 -8.68 -19.82
N PHE A 175 4.56 -9.64 -20.01
CA PHE A 175 4.65 -10.54 -21.15
C PHE A 175 4.57 -9.80 -22.48
N GLY A 176 5.16 -10.41 -23.51
CA GLY A 176 4.86 -10.10 -24.90
C GLY A 176 3.42 -10.48 -25.29
N THR A 177 3.11 -10.31 -26.57
CA THR A 177 1.82 -10.69 -27.15
C THR A 177 1.97 -11.94 -28.02
N CYS A 178 0.87 -12.68 -28.20
CA CYS A 178 0.78 -13.73 -29.21
C CYS A 178 0.19 -13.13 -30.48
N GLU A 179 1.04 -12.95 -31.48
CA GLU A 179 0.64 -12.47 -32.81
C GLU A 179 0.56 -13.63 -33.79
N LYS A 180 -0.32 -13.54 -34.79
CA LYS A 180 -0.46 -14.61 -35.78
C LYS A 180 0.87 -14.79 -36.50
N ALA A 181 1.39 -16.01 -36.53
CA ALA A 181 2.64 -16.33 -37.20
C ALA A 181 2.51 -15.94 -38.67
N ASN A 182 3.38 -15.03 -39.15
CA ASN A 182 3.42 -14.72 -40.56
C ASN A 182 4.15 -15.86 -41.28
N LYS A 183 3.37 -16.79 -41.85
CA LYS A 183 3.90 -17.93 -42.62
C LYS A 183 4.73 -17.48 -43.83
N CYS A 184 4.65 -16.20 -44.22
CA CYS A 184 5.37 -15.63 -45.35
C CYS A 184 6.74 -15.02 -44.98
N ALA A 185 7.10 -14.89 -43.69
CA ALA A 185 8.30 -14.17 -43.25
C ALA A 185 9.64 -14.92 -43.46
N ASN A 186 9.59 -16.16 -43.93
CA ASN A 186 10.78 -17.01 -44.17
C ASN A 186 11.03 -17.33 -45.64
N GLU A 187 10.35 -16.65 -46.56
CA GLU A 187 10.57 -16.83 -48.00
C GLU A 187 11.09 -15.54 -48.63
N ASN A 188 11.88 -15.67 -49.71
CA ASN A 188 12.48 -14.56 -50.46
C ASN A 188 11.49 -13.40 -50.63
N LYS A 189 11.93 -12.15 -50.55
CA LYS A 189 11.09 -10.93 -50.57
C LYS A 189 10.06 -10.82 -51.74
N TRP A 190 10.23 -11.60 -52.80
CA TRP A 190 9.26 -11.74 -53.92
C TRP A 190 8.09 -12.69 -53.62
N LEU A 191 8.28 -13.66 -52.72
CA LEU A 191 7.29 -14.66 -52.30
C LEU A 191 6.34 -14.13 -51.22
N GLU A 192 6.75 -13.13 -50.42
CA GLU A 192 5.85 -12.42 -49.48
C GLU A 192 4.60 -11.88 -50.20
N PHE A 193 4.77 -11.26 -51.38
CA PHE A 193 3.67 -10.67 -52.14
C PHE A 193 2.69 -11.72 -52.69
N LEU A 194 3.18 -12.91 -53.07
CA LEU A 194 2.35 -14.02 -53.54
C LEU A 194 1.60 -14.71 -52.40
N CYS A 195 2.26 -14.84 -51.25
CA CYS A 195 1.72 -15.44 -50.04
C CYS A 195 0.62 -14.57 -49.41
N GLU A 196 0.78 -13.24 -49.39
CA GLU A 196 -0.27 -12.30 -48.96
C GLU A 196 -1.45 -12.25 -49.95
N SER A 197 -1.19 -12.48 -51.23
CA SER A 197 -2.23 -12.48 -52.29
C SER A 197 -3.03 -13.79 -52.39
N GLY A 198 -2.71 -14.81 -51.59
CA GLY A 198 -3.43 -16.08 -51.56
C GLY A 198 -3.31 -16.92 -52.83
N ILE A 199 -2.31 -16.66 -53.67
CA ILE A 199 -2.09 -17.39 -54.92
C ILE A 199 -1.22 -18.62 -54.59
N GLN A 200 -1.86 -19.78 -54.40
CA GLN A 200 -1.13 -21.04 -54.39
C GLN A 200 -0.79 -21.43 -55.84
N GLY A 201 0.47 -21.74 -56.09
CA GLY A 201 0.96 -22.25 -57.37
C GLY A 201 0.48 -23.66 -57.67
#